data_AF-A0A328F6I3-F1
#
_entry.id   AF-A0A328F6I3-F1
#
_cell.length_a   1.000
_cell.length_b   1.000
_cell.length_c   1.000
_cell.angle_alpha   90.00
_cell.angle_beta   90.00
_cell.angle_gamma   90.00
#
_symmetry.space_group_name_H-M   'P 1'
#
loop_
_entity.id
_entity.type
_entity.pdbx_description
1 polymer ?
#
loop_
_entity_poly.entity_id
_entity_poly.type
_entity_poly.pdbx_seq_one_letter_code
_entity_poly.pdbx_strand_id
1 'polypeptide(L)' 'MKSVDEHILRATKEIIVKFIEMGRLSPSNVHESFKDVYKTVNDTVRKNLDSPQDASSGSPKF' A
#
# COMPACT_ATOMS: atom_id res chain seq x y z
N MET A 1 -7.78 -16.37 -5.16
CA MET A 1 -6.86 -15.22 -5.02
C MET A 1 -7.38 -14.34 -3.90
N LYS A 2 -6.52 -13.85 -3.02
CA LYS A 2 -6.91 -12.88 -1.97
C LYS A 2 -7.24 -11.54 -2.63
N SER A 3 -8.23 -10.81 -2.10
CA SER A 3 -8.64 -9.54 -2.69
C SER A 3 -7.54 -8.48 -2.54
N VAL A 4 -7.57 -7.46 -3.42
CA VAL A 4 -6.67 -6.29 -3.31
C VAL A 4 -6.80 -5.65 -1.93
N ASP A 5 -8.02 -5.55 -1.40
CA ASP A 5 -8.26 -5.00 -0.06
C ASP A 5 -7.58 -5.83 1.04
N GLU A 6 -7.56 -7.16 0.93
CA GLU A 6 -6.85 -8.01 1.88
C GLU A 6 -5.33 -7.78 1.83
N HIS A 7 -4.77 -7.58 0.63
CA HIS A 7 -3.35 -7.23 0.49
C HIS A 7 -3.02 -5.87 1.10
N ILE A 8 -3.87 -4.86 0.90
CA ILE A 8 -3.72 -3.53 1.51
C ILE A 8 -3.74 -3.63 3.04
N LEU A 9 -4.71 -4.35 3.60
CA LEU A 9 -4.83 -4.52 5.06
C LEU A 9 -3.64 -5.29 5.64
N ARG A 10 -3.17 -6.34 4.95
CA ARG A 10 -2.00 -7.12 5.38
C ARG A 10 -0.73 -6.28 5.41
N ALA A 11 -0.45 -5.54 4.33
CA ALA A 11 0.72 -4.68 4.25
C ALA A 11 0.68 -3.57 5.31
N THR A 12 -0.49 -2.95 5.51
CA THR A 12 -0.71 -1.95 6.57
C THR A 12 -0.39 -2.54 7.95
N LYS A 13 -0.93 -3.73 8.27
CA LYS A 13 -0.66 -4.43 9.53
C LYS A 13 0.82 -4.72 9.73
N GLU A 14 1.53 -5.17 8.70
CA GLU A 14 2.96 -5.51 8.77
C GLU A 14 3.84 -4.30 9.02
N ILE A 15 3.57 -3.16 8.37
CA ILE A 15 4.27 -1.89 8.60
C ILE A 15 4.07 -1.41 10.04
N ILE A 16 2.82 -1.43 10.53
CA ILE A 16 2.50 -1.00 11.90
C ILE A 16 3.19 -1.87 12.95
N VAL A 17 3.13 -3.20 12.78
CA VAL A 17 3.84 -4.13 13.68
C VAL A 17 5.34 -3.86 13.65
N LYS A 18 5.94 -3.60 12.47
CA LYS A 18 7.36 -3.28 12.35
C LYS A 18 7.73 -2.00 13.10
N PHE A 19 6.91 -0.96 13.03
CA PHE A 19 7.16 0.28 13.79
C PHE A 19 7.08 0.06 15.30
N ILE A 20 6.18 -0.80 15.78
CA ILE A 20 6.10 -1.17 17.20
C ILE A 20 7.35 -1.96 17.62
N GLU A 21 7.74 -2.98 16.85
CA GLU A 21 8.94 -3.80 17.11
C GLU A 21 10.22 -2.95 17.15
N MET A 22 10.30 -1.89 16.33
CA MET A 22 11.42 -0.96 16.30
C MET A 22 11.36 0.13 17.39
N GLY A 23 10.33 0.14 18.23
CA GLY A 23 10.11 1.18 19.24
C GLY A 23 9.83 2.56 18.64
N ARG A 24 9.36 2.61 17.39
CA ARG A 24 9.00 3.86 16.67
C ARG A 24 7.52 4.21 16.81
N LEU A 25 6.69 3.27 17.26
CA LEU A 25 5.27 3.46 17.52
C LEU A 25 4.88 2.74 18.81
N SER A 26 4.16 3.42 19.70
CA SER A 26 3.54 2.77 20.86
C SER A 26 2.26 2.02 20.46
N PRO A 27 2.00 0.82 21.02
CA PRO A 27 0.72 0.13 20.84
C PRO A 27 -0.50 1.00 21.18
N SER A 28 -0.38 1.94 22.14
CA SER A 28 -1.45 2.84 22.55
C SER A 28 -1.85 3.86 21.47
N ASN A 29 -0.97 4.14 20.50
CA ASN A 29 -1.18 5.13 19.44
C ASN A 29 -1.47 4.50 18.07
N VAL A 30 -1.70 3.19 18.00
CA VAL A 30 -1.90 2.46 16.74
C VAL A 30 -3.05 3.01 15.90
N HIS A 31 -4.13 3.49 16.54
CA HIS A 31 -5.32 3.94 15.82
C HIS A 31 -5.04 5.05 14.80
N GLU A 32 -4.24 6.04 15.18
CA GLU A 32 -3.92 7.19 14.32
C GLU A 32 -2.95 6.75 13.22
N SER A 33 -1.83 6.13 13.59
CA SER A 33 -0.82 5.69 12.62
C SER A 33 -1.34 4.65 11.63
N PHE A 34 -2.25 3.76 12.05
CA PHE A 34 -2.83 2.76 11.15
C PHE A 34 -3.62 3.42 10.03
N LYS A 35 -4.37 4.50 10.29
CA LYS A 35 -5.12 5.22 9.25
C LYS A 35 -4.19 5.85 8.22
N ASP A 36 -3.11 6.48 8.67
CA ASP A 36 -2.15 7.14 7.79
C ASP A 36 -1.40 6.14 6.90
N VAL A 37 -0.94 5.03 7.48
CA VAL A 37 -0.29 3.96 6.74
C VAL A 37 -1.28 3.30 5.78
N TYR A 38 -2.50 2.99 6.22
CA TYR A 38 -3.54 2.41 5.37
C TYR A 38 -3.82 3.30 4.16
N LYS A 39 -4.00 4.60 4.38
CA LYS A 39 -4.25 5.58 3.32
C LYS A 39 -3.10 5.60 2.31
N THR A 40 -1.86 5.64 2.81
CA THR A 40 -0.66 5.65 1.97
C THR A 40 -0.58 4.41 1.07
N VAL A 41 -0.80 3.23 1.64
CA VAL A 41 -0.78 1.96 0.90
C VAL A 41 -1.94 1.90 -0.09
N ASN A 42 -3.16 2.20 0.36
CA ASN A 42 -4.37 2.17 -0.45
C ASN A 42 -4.26 3.09 -1.67
N ASP A 43 -3.85 4.34 -1.46
CA ASP A 43 -3.74 5.32 -2.54
C ASP A 43 -2.66 4.91 -3.55
N THR A 44 -1.55 4.37 -3.06
CA THR A 44 -0.48 3.83 -3.93
C THR A 44 -1.01 2.69 -4.78
N VAL A 45 -1.68 1.71 -4.19
CA VAL A 45 -2.20 0.54 -4.91
C VAL A 45 -3.26 0.96 -5.93
N ARG A 46 -4.26 1.74 -5.52
CA ARG A 46 -5.36 2.16 -6.39
C ARG A 46 -4.87 3.02 -7.56
N LYS A 47 -3.96 3.96 -7.31
CA LYS A 47 -3.35 4.77 -8.39
C LYS A 47 -2.67 3.90 -9.46
N ASN A 48 -2.03 2.81 -9.07
CA ASN A 48 -1.38 1.89 -10.01
C ASN A 48 -2.37 0.95 -10.72
N LEU A 49 -3.52 0.65 -10.12
CA LEU A 49 -4.60 -0.11 -10.76
C LEU A 49 -5.40 0.75 -11.76
N ASP A 50 -5.56 2.04 -11.46
CA ASP A 50 -6.32 3.00 -12.28
C ASP A 50 -5.45 3.65 -13.38
N SER A 51 -4.13 3.44 -13.36
CA SER A 51 -3.23 3.88 -14.43
C SER A 51 -3.46 3.00 -15.67
N PRO A 52 -3.80 3.55 -16.84
CA PRO A 52 -3.92 2.77 -18.06
C PRO A 52 -2.57 2.12 -18.37
N GLN A 53 -2.48 0.79 -18.22
CA GLN A 53 -1.45 -0.02 -18.82
C GLN A 53 -1.67 -0.02 -20.33
N ASP A 54 -1.30 1.05 -21.06
CA ASP A 54 -1.21 1.04 -22.52
C ASP A 54 -0.54 2.33 -23.04
N ALA A 55 0.78 2.46 -22.89
CA ALA A 55 1.55 3.49 -23.61
C ALA A 55 3.05 3.21 -23.76
N SER A 56 3.52 1.98 -24.06
CA SER A 56 4.88 1.80 -24.65
C SER A 56 5.24 0.36 -25.10
N SER A 57 4.46 -0.26 -25.99
CA SER A 57 5.01 -1.37 -26.80
C SER A 57 4.45 -1.36 -28.23
N GLY A 58 4.48 -0.19 -28.87
CA GLY A 58 4.36 -0.08 -30.32
C GLY A 58 5.73 0.24 -30.90
N SER A 59 6.40 -0.75 -31.47
CA SER A 59 7.66 -0.58 -32.19
C SER A 59 7.47 0.41 -33.36
N PRO A 60 8.38 1.37 -33.60
CA PRO A 60 8.39 2.12 -34.86
C PRO A 60 8.78 1.16 -35.99
N LYS A 61 7.89 1.00 -36.98
CA LYS A 61 8.25 0.40 -38.27
C LYS A 61 9.18 1.38 -39.00
N PHE A 62 10.43 0.98 -39.21
CA PHE A 62 11.28 1.51 -40.27
C PHE A 62 11.36 0.47 -41.38
#